data_AF-F9ZY84-F1
#
_entry.id   AF-F9ZY84-F1
#
_cell.length_a   1.000
_cell.length_b   1.000
_cell.length_c   1.000
_cell.angle_alpha   90.00
_cell.angle_beta   90.00
_cell.angle_gamma   90.00
#
_symmetry.space_group_name_H-M   'P 1'
#
loop_
_entity.id
_entity.type
_entity.pdbx_description
1 polymer ?
#
loop_
_entity_poly.entity_id
_entity_poly.type
_entity_poly.pdbx_seq_one_letter_code
_entity_poly.pdbx_strand_id
1 'polypeptide(L)'
;MPLLRAMRALYLILTILLVTGCAGFNSAYDRDEQNRYDPYAQSGIDELLAFGASMAGMSDEGRAELCKSLLNTQKIQPSNGKQLHLMVGRLLSNACGDIPTILGQVHAISPAYSSDERVQRLIAINTQALQRIQRQSEKLNVVEQKQKKIKLTLDSKESAAPQKNETRLLREKLEAIRTMEKQMDESVDSN
;
A
#
# COMPACT_ATOMS: atom_id res chain seq x y z
N MET A 1 0.56 70.53 25.81
CA MET A 1 1.21 69.40 26.53
C MET A 1 0.34 68.15 26.79
N PRO A 2 -1.01 68.13 26.77
CA PRO A 2 -1.77 66.90 27.05
C PRO A 2 -1.70 65.85 25.92
N LEU A 3 -1.56 66.29 24.67
CA LEU A 3 -1.43 65.42 23.49
C LEU A 3 -0.19 64.52 23.51
N LEU A 4 0.94 65.01 24.03
CA LEU A 4 2.19 64.24 24.09
C LEU A 4 2.10 63.12 25.15
N ARG A 5 1.34 63.34 26.23
CA ARG A 5 1.08 62.31 27.25
C ARG A 5 0.13 61.22 26.74
N ALA A 6 -0.90 61.60 25.98
CA ALA A 6 -1.83 60.65 25.37
C ALA A 6 -1.14 59.72 24.35
N MET A 7 -0.26 60.27 23.50
CA MET A 7 0.50 59.48 22.51
C MET A 7 1.46 58.48 23.16
N ARG A 8 2.13 58.87 24.26
CA ARG A 8 3.01 57.95 25.01
C ARG A 8 2.23 56.82 25.69
N ALA A 9 1.05 57.12 26.25
CA ALA A 9 0.20 56.11 26.86
C ALA A 9 -0.31 55.09 25.83
N LEU A 10 -0.70 55.57 24.64
CA LEU A 10 -1.20 54.71 23.57
C LEU A 10 -0.12 53.78 23.02
N TYR A 11 1.11 54.29 22.88
CA TYR A 11 2.26 53.49 22.45
C TYR A 11 2.61 52.39 23.46
N LEU A 12 2.58 52.71 24.76
CA LEU A 12 2.83 51.72 25.82
C LEU A 12 1.77 50.60 25.83
N ILE A 13 0.49 50.95 25.67
CA ILE A 13 -0.60 49.96 25.59
C ILE A 13 -0.43 49.06 24.36
N LEU A 14 -0.05 49.63 23.21
CA LEU A 14 0.18 48.86 21.98
C LEU A 14 1.36 47.88 22.13
N THR A 15 2.44 48.29 22.80
CA THR A 15 3.58 47.41 23.06
C THR A 15 3.24 46.28 24.03
N ILE A 16 2.38 46.51 25.02
CA ILE A 16 1.94 45.45 25.95
C ILE A 16 1.08 44.41 25.22
N LEU A 17 0.18 44.85 24.33
CA LEU A 17 -0.66 43.97 23.51
C LEU A 17 0.14 43.11 22.51
N LEU A 18 1.26 43.64 21.99
CA LEU A 18 2.15 42.89 21.10
C LEU A 18 2.97 41.82 21.82
N VAL A 19 3.24 41.98 23.13
CA VAL A 19 4.04 41.02 23.91
C VAL A 19 3.17 39.91 24.52
N THR A 20 1.86 40.12 24.70
CA THR A 20 0.95 39.10 25.25
C THR A 20 0.37 38.12 24.21
N GLY A 21 0.74 38.26 22.92
CA GLY A 21 0.18 37.49 21.80
C GLY A 21 0.83 36.14 21.46
N CYS A 22 1.81 35.65 22.23
CA CYS A 22 2.48 34.36 21.95
C CYS A 22 2.58 33.43 23.17
N ALA A 23 1.62 33.48 24.10
CA ALA A 23 1.38 32.37 25.01
C ALA A 23 0.51 31.33 24.29
N GLY A 24 1.11 30.64 23.32
CA GLY A 24 0.54 29.41 22.77
C GLY A 24 0.26 28.47 23.93
N PHE A 25 -0.99 28.03 24.01
CA PHE A 25 -1.52 27.09 24.99
C PHE A 25 -0.79 25.75 24.87
N ASN A 26 0.41 25.65 25.43
CA ASN A 26 1.00 24.37 25.77
C ASN A 26 0.29 23.90 27.04
N SER A 27 -0.94 23.39 26.88
CA SER A 27 -1.41 22.37 27.80
C SER A 27 -0.47 21.18 27.61
N ALA A 28 0.63 21.19 28.33
CA ALA A 28 1.33 19.98 28.71
C ALA A 28 0.30 19.17 29.50
N TYR A 29 -0.53 18.42 28.77
CA TYR A 29 -0.96 17.15 29.27
C TYR A 29 0.33 16.41 29.55
N ASP A 30 0.70 16.39 30.83
CA ASP A 30 1.39 15.28 31.48
C ASP A 30 0.53 14.03 31.21
N ARG A 31 0.52 13.58 29.95
CA ARG A 31 0.38 12.17 29.66
C ARG A 31 1.69 11.64 30.18
N ASP A 32 1.62 10.90 31.27
CA ASP A 32 2.56 9.83 31.55
C ASP A 32 2.95 9.20 30.20
N GLU A 33 4.06 9.65 29.62
CA GLU A 33 4.77 8.95 28.58
C GLU A 33 5.34 7.74 29.32
N GLN A 34 4.47 6.77 29.58
CA GLN A 34 4.85 5.39 29.47
C GLN A 34 5.47 5.29 28.10
N ASN A 35 6.79 5.41 28.08
CA ASN A 35 7.69 5.17 26.99
C ASN A 35 7.45 3.72 26.55
N ARG A 36 6.32 3.49 25.87
CA ARG A 36 5.91 2.21 25.35
C ARG A 36 6.93 1.94 24.26
N TYR A 37 7.90 1.13 24.63
CA TYR A 37 8.91 0.64 23.73
C TYR A 37 8.22 0.13 22.47
N ASP A 38 8.41 0.87 21.39
CA ASP A 38 7.90 0.52 20.08
C ASP A 38 9.07 -0.01 19.27
N PRO A 39 9.17 -1.34 19.09
CA PRO A 39 10.31 -1.94 18.39
C PRO A 39 10.39 -1.52 16.92
N TYR A 40 9.37 -0.84 16.39
CA TYR A 40 9.31 -0.39 15.01
C TYR A 40 9.52 1.12 14.85
N ALA A 41 9.71 1.89 15.92
CA ALA A 41 9.85 3.35 15.83
C ALA A 41 11.18 3.78 15.16
N GLN A 42 12.24 2.99 15.35
CA GLN A 42 13.53 3.14 14.68
C GLN A 42 13.87 1.82 13.98
N SER A 43 14.43 1.91 12.78
CA SER A 43 14.78 0.71 12.01
C SER A 43 16.15 0.87 11.40
N GLY A 44 17.13 0.14 11.93
CA GLY A 44 18.38 -0.13 11.23
C GLY A 44 18.19 -1.21 10.17
N ILE A 45 19.28 -1.53 9.46
CA ILE A 45 19.25 -2.55 8.41
C ILE A 45 18.95 -3.93 8.99
N ASP A 46 19.58 -4.28 10.10
CA ASP A 46 19.48 -5.63 10.69
C ASP A 46 18.06 -5.89 11.20
N GLU A 47 17.39 -4.88 11.75
CA GLU A 47 16.00 -4.96 12.18
C GLU A 47 15.05 -5.15 10.98
N LEU A 48 15.26 -4.40 9.89
CA LEU A 48 14.42 -4.53 8.68
C LEU A 48 14.59 -5.90 8.02
N LEU A 49 15.83 -6.42 7.97
CA LEU A 49 16.11 -7.74 7.43
C LEU A 49 15.53 -8.85 8.32
N ALA A 50 15.71 -8.74 9.65
CA ALA A 50 15.12 -9.68 10.60
C ALA A 50 13.60 -9.69 10.53
N PHE A 51 12.97 -8.52 10.39
CA PHE A 51 11.54 -8.40 10.19
C PHE A 51 11.07 -9.10 8.90
N GLY A 52 11.75 -8.84 7.78
CA GLY A 52 11.45 -9.50 6.50
C GLY A 52 11.59 -11.02 6.58
N ALA A 53 12.65 -11.51 7.21
CA ALA A 53 12.88 -12.94 7.44
C ALA A 53 11.79 -13.56 8.32
N SER A 54 11.40 -12.87 9.40
CA SER A 54 10.32 -13.30 10.29
C SER A 54 8.99 -13.41 9.55
N MET A 55 8.62 -12.39 8.76
CA MET A 55 7.40 -12.41 7.95
C MET A 55 7.40 -13.49 6.87
N ALA A 56 8.54 -13.78 6.27
CA ALA A 56 8.65 -14.83 5.26
C ALA A 56 8.35 -16.22 5.85
N GLY A 57 8.65 -16.44 7.13
CA GLY A 57 8.33 -17.67 7.86
C GLY A 57 6.89 -17.76 8.40
N MET A 58 6.09 -16.69 8.31
CA MET A 58 4.70 -16.66 8.80
C MET A 58 3.70 -17.20 7.76
N SER A 59 2.54 -17.65 8.21
CA SER A 59 1.38 -17.91 7.34
C SER A 59 0.83 -16.61 6.75
N ASP A 60 0.00 -16.72 5.72
CA ASP A 60 -0.68 -15.56 5.12
C ASP A 60 -1.54 -14.79 6.14
N GLU A 61 -2.25 -15.50 7.01
CA GLU A 61 -3.07 -14.92 8.07
C GLU A 61 -2.20 -14.18 9.09
N GLY A 62 -1.10 -14.80 9.53
CA GLY A 62 -0.16 -14.19 10.48
C GLY A 62 0.48 -12.93 9.92
N ARG A 63 0.89 -12.95 8.64
CA ARG A 63 1.38 -11.75 7.95
C ARG A 63 0.30 -10.67 7.90
N ALA A 64 -0.94 -11.03 7.58
CA ALA A 64 -2.04 -10.09 7.46
C ALA A 64 -2.38 -9.41 8.81
N GLU A 65 -2.40 -10.18 9.89
CA GLU A 65 -2.63 -9.66 11.24
C GLU A 65 -1.51 -8.70 11.68
N LEU A 66 -0.24 -9.10 11.48
CA LEU A 66 0.92 -8.25 11.79
C LEU A 66 0.88 -6.94 11.01
N CYS A 67 0.64 -7.00 9.70
CA CYS A 67 0.48 -5.83 8.84
C CYS A 67 -0.65 -4.90 9.33
N LYS A 68 -1.79 -5.46 9.71
CA LYS A 68 -2.94 -4.69 10.24
C LYS A 68 -2.58 -3.99 11.55
N SER A 69 -1.87 -4.68 12.44
CA SER A 69 -1.36 -4.11 13.69
C SER A 69 -0.38 -2.95 13.44
N LEU A 70 0.58 -3.15 12.52
CA LEU A 70 1.53 -2.11 12.11
C LEU A 70 0.84 -0.89 11.49
N LEU A 71 -0.15 -1.09 10.62
CA LEU A 71 -0.93 0.02 10.06
C LEU A 71 -1.69 0.80 11.13
N ASN A 72 -2.29 0.11 12.11
CA ASN A 72 -3.01 0.75 13.20
C ASN A 72 -2.08 1.58 14.08
N THR A 73 -0.91 1.02 14.44
CA THR A 73 0.08 1.75 15.24
C THR A 73 0.70 2.91 14.47
N GLN A 74 0.86 2.83 13.14
CA GLN A 74 1.31 3.94 12.30
C GLN A 74 0.30 5.08 12.23
N LYS A 75 -1.00 4.78 12.28
CA LYS A 75 -2.06 5.82 12.33
C LYS A 75 -2.05 6.58 13.66
N ILE A 76 -1.77 5.89 14.75
CA ILE A 76 -1.77 6.47 16.11
C ILE A 76 -0.47 7.24 16.36
N GLN A 77 0.66 6.64 16.00
CA GLN A 77 1.98 7.18 16.23
C GLN A 77 2.84 6.97 14.98
N PRO A 78 2.77 7.93 14.03
CA PRO A 78 3.54 7.86 12.79
C PRO A 78 5.05 7.84 13.08
N SER A 79 5.76 6.92 12.45
CA SER A 79 7.22 6.92 12.45
C SER A 79 7.76 6.47 11.10
N ASN A 80 8.94 6.96 10.74
CA ASN A 80 9.64 6.50 9.56
C ASN A 80 10.04 5.03 9.70
N GLY A 81 10.38 4.57 10.91
CA GLY A 81 10.75 3.17 11.15
C GLY A 81 9.62 2.21 10.80
N LYS A 82 8.40 2.50 11.25
CA LYS A 82 7.19 1.74 10.89
C LYS A 82 6.91 1.81 9.40
N GLN A 83 7.14 2.96 8.78
CA GLN A 83 6.97 3.12 7.35
C GLN A 83 7.89 2.18 6.56
N LEU A 84 9.14 2.05 7.00
CA LEU A 84 10.10 1.12 6.40
C LEU A 84 9.69 -0.34 6.63
N HIS A 85 9.18 -0.68 7.82
CA HIS A 85 8.63 -2.01 8.08
C HIS A 85 7.41 -2.32 7.19
N LEU A 86 6.49 -1.37 7.01
CA LEU A 86 5.34 -1.53 6.09
C LEU A 86 5.79 -1.71 4.64
N MET A 87 6.84 -1.01 4.20
CA MET A 87 7.42 -1.19 2.87
C MET A 87 7.98 -2.61 2.68
N VAL A 88 8.75 -3.13 3.64
CA VAL A 88 9.27 -4.51 3.60
C VAL A 88 8.10 -5.50 3.64
N GLY A 89 7.15 -5.30 4.54
CA GLY A 89 6.01 -6.18 4.72
C GLY A 89 5.09 -6.23 3.50
N ARG A 90 4.94 -5.13 2.75
CA ARG A 90 4.14 -5.09 1.52
C ARG A 90 4.68 -5.99 0.41
N LEU A 91 5.99 -6.24 0.38
CA LEU A 91 6.58 -7.21 -0.56
C LEU A 91 6.14 -8.66 -0.26
N LEU A 92 5.71 -8.92 0.96
CA LEU A 92 5.35 -10.26 1.45
C LEU A 92 3.84 -10.42 1.70
N SER A 93 3.09 -9.33 1.86
CA SER A 93 1.65 -9.37 2.11
C SER A 93 0.92 -8.14 1.59
N ASN A 94 -0.20 -8.37 0.91
CA ASN A 94 -1.09 -7.31 0.44
C ASN A 94 -1.85 -6.59 1.58
N ALA A 95 -1.79 -7.11 2.81
CA ALA A 95 -2.43 -6.50 3.96
C ALA A 95 -1.66 -5.31 4.54
N CYS A 96 -0.38 -5.12 4.17
CA CYS A 96 0.49 -4.06 4.68
C CYS A 96 0.20 -2.66 4.09
N GLY A 97 -0.97 -2.45 3.49
CA GLY A 97 -1.40 -1.19 2.91
C GLY A 97 -1.12 -1.09 1.42
N ASP A 98 -1.57 -0.01 0.78
CA ASP A 98 -1.48 0.15 -0.67
C ASP A 98 -0.09 0.63 -1.12
N ILE A 99 0.39 0.06 -2.24
CA ILE A 99 1.72 0.41 -2.79
C ILE A 99 1.88 1.92 -3.04
N PRO A 100 0.94 2.63 -3.67
CA PRO A 100 1.10 4.06 -3.92
C PRO A 100 1.25 4.88 -2.64
N THR A 101 0.47 4.54 -1.61
CA THR A 101 0.52 5.20 -0.29
C THR A 101 1.87 4.99 0.37
N ILE A 102 2.36 3.73 0.38
CA ILE A 102 3.66 3.38 0.96
C ILE A 102 4.79 4.13 0.23
N LEU A 103 4.79 4.12 -1.10
CA LEU A 103 5.82 4.81 -1.90
C LEU A 103 5.81 6.32 -1.65
N GLY A 104 4.62 6.94 -1.59
CA GLY A 104 4.49 8.37 -1.29
C GLY A 104 5.06 8.71 0.09
N GLN A 105 4.78 7.89 1.10
CA GLN A 105 5.29 8.08 2.46
C GLN A 105 6.80 7.82 2.56
N VAL A 106 7.32 6.80 1.87
CA VAL A 106 8.78 6.51 1.84
C VAL A 106 9.56 7.64 1.16
N HIS A 107 9.05 8.22 0.08
CA HIS A 107 9.69 9.38 -0.55
C HIS A 107 9.66 10.64 0.31
N ALA A 108 8.72 10.74 1.26
CA ALA A 108 8.66 11.83 2.23
C ALA A 108 9.66 11.66 3.38
N ILE A 109 10.31 10.49 3.51
CA ILE A 109 11.36 10.29 4.50
C ILE A 109 12.57 11.13 4.10
N SER A 110 12.99 12.03 5.01
CA SER A 110 14.18 12.86 4.81
C SER A 110 15.39 11.98 4.48
N PRO A 111 16.22 12.36 3.49
CA PRO A 111 17.49 11.68 3.22
C PRO A 111 18.41 11.60 4.45
N ALA A 112 18.26 12.53 5.39
CA ALA A 112 18.99 12.54 6.65
C ALA A 112 18.45 11.56 7.71
N TYR A 113 17.35 10.85 7.43
CA TYR A 113 16.74 9.91 8.38
C TYR A 113 17.67 8.74 8.75
N SER A 114 18.49 8.29 7.80
CA SER A 114 19.51 7.27 8.05
C SER A 114 20.83 7.72 7.47
N SER A 115 21.84 7.85 8.33
CA SER A 115 23.23 7.99 7.92
C SER A 115 23.84 6.67 7.42
N ASP A 116 23.14 5.55 7.59
CA ASP A 116 23.59 4.24 7.13
C ASP A 116 23.26 4.06 5.64
N GLU A 117 24.30 4.08 4.79
CA GLU A 117 24.17 3.84 3.35
C GLU A 117 23.50 2.50 3.02
N ARG A 118 23.67 1.48 3.88
CA ARG A 118 23.09 0.15 3.63
C ARG A 118 21.57 0.20 3.75
N VAL A 119 21.04 0.96 4.72
CA VAL A 119 19.60 1.21 4.86
C VAL A 119 19.09 1.97 3.63
N GLN A 120 19.80 2.99 3.18
CA GLN A 120 19.42 3.74 1.98
C GLN A 120 19.35 2.85 0.73
N ARG A 121 20.34 1.96 0.54
CA ARG A 121 20.33 0.98 -0.56
C ARG A 121 19.17 0.00 -0.44
N LEU A 122 18.87 -0.49 0.76
CA LEU A 122 17.73 -1.36 1.01
C LEU A 122 16.41 -0.66 0.66
N ILE A 123 16.26 0.61 1.05
CA ILE A 123 15.09 1.44 0.69
C ILE A 123 14.96 1.57 -0.82
N ALA A 124 16.05 1.89 -1.53
CA ALA A 124 16.04 2.03 -2.98
C ALA A 124 15.63 0.72 -3.69
N ILE A 125 16.17 -0.41 -3.25
CA ILE A 125 15.86 -1.74 -3.80
C ILE A 125 14.37 -2.07 -3.59
N ASN A 126 13.88 -1.94 -2.36
CA ASN A 126 12.49 -2.26 -2.03
C ASN A 126 11.50 -1.32 -2.73
N THR A 127 11.83 -0.03 -2.83
CA THR A 127 11.06 0.96 -3.60
C THR A 127 10.94 0.54 -5.07
N GLN A 128 12.06 0.14 -5.69
CA GLN A 128 12.06 -0.32 -7.08
C GLN A 128 11.26 -1.62 -7.26
N ALA A 129 11.35 -2.55 -6.31
CA ALA A 129 10.57 -3.77 -6.33
C ALA A 129 9.06 -3.49 -6.26
N LEU A 130 8.63 -2.61 -5.35
CA LEU A 130 7.23 -2.19 -5.23
C LEU A 130 6.71 -1.49 -6.49
N GLN A 131 7.51 -0.63 -7.11
CA GLN A 131 7.15 0.01 -8.39
C GLN A 131 6.94 -1.02 -9.51
N ARG A 132 7.72 -2.10 -9.56
CA ARG A 132 7.53 -3.18 -10.54
C ARG A 132 6.23 -3.92 -10.29
N ILE A 133 5.93 -4.26 -9.03
CA ILE A 133 4.66 -4.92 -8.66
C ILE A 133 3.47 -4.03 -9.04
N GLN A 134 3.53 -2.73 -8.74
CA GLN A 134 2.48 -1.79 -9.10
C GLN A 134 2.23 -1.76 -10.61
N ARG A 135 3.28 -1.59 -11.42
CA ARG A 135 3.17 -1.58 -12.90
C ARG A 135 2.61 -2.90 -13.45
N GLN A 136 2.94 -4.03 -12.83
CA GLN A 136 2.37 -5.32 -13.21
C GLN A 136 0.88 -5.38 -12.90
N SER A 137 0.46 -4.92 -11.72
CA SER A 137 -0.97 -4.88 -11.35
C SER A 137 -1.80 -3.97 -12.27
N GLU A 138 -1.27 -2.80 -12.64
CA GLU A 138 -1.91 -1.89 -13.59
C GLU A 138 -2.08 -2.53 -14.98
N LYS A 139 -1.06 -3.25 -15.46
CA LYS A 139 -1.14 -3.98 -16.74
C LYS A 139 -2.21 -5.06 -16.73
N LEU A 140 -2.29 -5.84 -15.65
CA LEU A 140 -3.34 -6.86 -15.49
C LEU A 140 -4.74 -6.24 -15.52
N ASN A 141 -4.93 -5.14 -14.81
CA ASN A 141 -6.21 -4.41 -14.80
C ASN A 141 -6.62 -3.92 -16.20
N VAL A 142 -5.67 -3.40 -16.99
CA VAL A 142 -5.92 -2.96 -18.37
C VAL A 142 -6.30 -4.14 -19.28
N VAL A 143 -5.64 -5.30 -19.11
CA VAL A 143 -5.96 -6.51 -19.88
C VAL A 143 -7.36 -7.01 -19.52
N GLU A 144 -7.71 -7.07 -18.24
CA GLU A 144 -9.05 -7.48 -17.79
C GLU A 144 -10.13 -6.54 -18.32
N GLN A 145 -9.92 -5.23 -18.29
CA GLN A 145 -10.86 -4.25 -18.83
C GLN A 145 -11.05 -4.43 -20.34
N LYS A 146 -9.97 -4.69 -21.09
CA LYS A 146 -10.03 -4.98 -22.53
C LYS A 146 -10.80 -6.27 -22.80
N GLN A 147 -10.57 -7.34 -22.03
CA GLN A 147 -11.31 -8.60 -22.15
C GLN A 147 -12.81 -8.42 -21.85
N LYS A 148 -13.16 -7.69 -20.78
CA LYS A 148 -14.56 -7.36 -20.45
C LYS A 148 -15.23 -6.58 -21.57
N LYS A 149 -14.52 -5.62 -22.19
CA LYS A 149 -15.05 -4.84 -23.33
C LYS A 149 -15.25 -5.71 -24.58
N ILE A 150 -14.32 -6.61 -24.89
CA ILE A 150 -14.45 -7.54 -26.03
C ILE A 150 -15.62 -8.50 -25.79
N LYS A 151 -15.79 -9.03 -24.58
CA LYS A 151 -16.92 -9.90 -24.21
C LYS A 151 -18.26 -9.18 -24.37
N LEU A 152 -18.38 -7.94 -23.88
CA LEU A 152 -19.58 -7.12 -24.06
C LEU A 152 -19.88 -6.79 -25.53
N THR A 153 -18.85 -6.69 -26.39
CA THR A 153 -19.03 -6.44 -27.83
C THR A 153 -19.46 -7.69 -28.59
N LEU A 154 -19.04 -8.88 -28.13
CA LEU A 154 -19.51 -10.17 -28.64
C LEU A 154 -20.97 -10.42 -28.22
N ASP A 155 -21.30 -10.21 -26.95
CA ASP A 155 -22.68 -10.37 -26.44
C ASP A 155 -23.65 -9.34 -27.08
N SER A 156 -23.17 -8.12 -27.40
CA SER A 156 -23.98 -7.11 -28.11
C SER A 156 -24.16 -7.38 -29.60
N LYS A 157 -23.37 -8.29 -30.22
CA LYS A 157 -23.53 -8.67 -31.63
C LYS A 157 -24.36 -9.94 -31.81
N GLU A 158 -24.66 -10.64 -30.71
CA GLU A 158 -25.47 -11.87 -30.70
C GLU A 158 -26.98 -11.59 -30.50
N SER A 159 -27.39 -10.34 -30.29
CA SER A 159 -28.81 -9.98 -30.22
C SER A 159 -29.48 -9.78 -31.60
N ALA A 160 -28.79 -10.07 -32.71
CA ALA A 160 -29.32 -9.95 -34.06
C ALA A 160 -29.03 -11.20 -34.91
N ALA A 161 -29.77 -12.28 -34.61
CA ALA A 161 -30.05 -13.49 -35.43
C ALA A 161 -28.97 -14.61 -35.51
N PRO A 162 -29.38 -15.87 -35.79
CA PRO A 162 -30.45 -16.68 -35.21
C PRO A 162 -29.88 -17.95 -34.50
N GLN A 163 -30.58 -18.47 -33.49
CA GLN A 163 -30.32 -19.68 -32.66
C GLN A 163 -29.87 -20.99 -33.38
N LYS A 164 -29.76 -21.01 -34.72
CA LYS A 164 -29.38 -22.19 -35.51
C LYS A 164 -27.87 -22.50 -35.49
N ASN A 165 -27.00 -21.55 -35.16
CA ASN A 165 -25.56 -21.79 -35.16
C ASN A 165 -25.03 -22.36 -33.84
N GLU A 166 -25.62 -22.03 -32.69
CA GLU A 166 -25.20 -22.61 -31.40
C GLU A 166 -25.46 -24.11 -31.34
N THR A 167 -26.61 -24.58 -31.82
CA THR A 167 -26.93 -26.02 -31.83
C THR A 167 -26.00 -26.82 -32.74
N ARG A 168 -25.51 -26.22 -33.83
CA ARG A 168 -24.49 -26.83 -34.70
C ARG A 168 -23.13 -26.86 -34.02
N LEU A 169 -22.73 -25.76 -33.36
CA LEU A 169 -21.47 -25.66 -32.62
C LEU A 169 -21.42 -26.63 -31.43
N LEU A 170 -22.54 -26.80 -30.72
CA LEU A 170 -22.66 -27.75 -29.62
C LEU A 170 -22.57 -29.20 -30.11
N ARG A 171 -23.15 -29.53 -31.27
CA ARG A 171 -22.97 -30.85 -31.89
C ARG A 171 -21.52 -31.12 -32.28
N GLU A 172 -20.85 -30.15 -32.87
CA GLU A 172 -19.45 -30.28 -33.27
C GLU A 172 -18.53 -30.46 -32.04
N LYS A 173 -18.79 -29.73 -30.95
CA LYS A 173 -18.07 -29.91 -29.69
C LYS A 173 -18.32 -31.29 -29.05
N LEU A 174 -19.55 -31.77 -29.09
CA LEU A 174 -19.89 -33.11 -28.56
C LEU A 174 -19.24 -34.23 -29.40
N GLU A 175 -19.16 -34.08 -30.72
CA GLU A 175 -18.46 -35.05 -31.59
C GLU A 175 -16.93 -35.02 -31.38
N ALA A 176 -16.35 -33.85 -31.15
CA ALA A 176 -14.93 -33.70 -30.81
C ALA A 176 -14.59 -34.38 -29.47
N ILE A 177 -15.45 -34.23 -28.45
CA ILE A 177 -15.26 -34.92 -27.16
C ILE A 177 -15.36 -36.43 -27.34
N ARG A 178 -16.36 -36.90 -28.08
CA ARG A 178 -16.57 -38.33 -28.33
C ARG A 178 -15.42 -38.99 -29.11
N THR A 179 -14.78 -38.24 -30.01
CA THR A 179 -13.61 -38.72 -30.75
C THR A 179 -12.36 -38.74 -29.87
N MET A 180 -12.18 -37.77 -28.98
CA MET A 180 -11.10 -37.80 -27.98
C MET A 180 -11.28 -38.95 -26.96
N GLU A 181 -12.49 -39.21 -26.48
CA GLU A 181 -12.79 -40.35 -25.59
C GLU A 181 -12.45 -41.68 -26.27
N LYS A 182 -12.85 -41.86 -27.54
CA LYS A 182 -12.53 -43.06 -28.30
C LYS A 182 -11.03 -43.27 -28.50
N GLN A 183 -10.27 -42.20 -28.76
CA GLN A 183 -8.80 -42.28 -28.88
C GLN A 183 -8.13 -42.64 -27.55
N MET A 184 -8.69 -42.18 -26.43
CA MET A 184 -8.18 -42.53 -25.11
C MET A 184 -8.47 -43.99 -24.76
N ASP A 185 -9.67 -44.50 -25.05
CA ASP A 185 -10.02 -45.90 -24.78
C ASP A 185 -9.17 -46.88 -25.63
N GLU A 186 -8.92 -46.57 -26.91
CA GLU A 186 -8.06 -47.40 -27.78
C GLU A 186 -6.59 -47.41 -27.34
N SER A 187 -6.13 -46.39 -26.61
CA SER A 187 -4.77 -46.29 -26.07
C SER A 187 -4.56 -47.09 -24.78
N VAL A 188 -5.64 -47.48 -24.09
CA VAL A 188 -5.61 -48.26 -22.84
C VAL A 188 -5.60 -49.77 -23.10
N ASP A 189 -6.23 -50.22 -24.19
CA ASP A 189 -6.30 -51.64 -24.57
C ASP A 189 -5.06 -52.15 -25.36
N SER A 190 -4.05 -51.29 -25.56
CA SER A 190 -2.82 -51.60 -26.31
C SER A 190 -1.60 -51.93 -25.44
N ASN A 191 -1.80 -52.33 -24.17
CA ASN A 191 -0.74 -52.73 -23.22
C ASN A 191 -1.12 -54.01 -22.48
#